data_AF-A0A7W1R3U0-F1
#
_entry.id   AF-A0A7W1R3U0-F1
#
_cell.length_a   1.000
_cell.length_b   1.000
_cell.length_c   1.000
_cell.angle_alpha   90.00
_cell.angle_beta   90.00
_cell.angle_gamma   90.00
#
_symmetry.space_group_name_H-M   'P 1'
#
loop_
_entity.id
_entity.type
_entity.pdbx_description
1 polymer ?
#
loop_
_entity_poly.entity_id
_entity_poly.type
_entity_poly.pdbx_seq_one_letter_code
_entity_poly.pdbx_strand_id
1 'polypeptide(L)'
;MWDTGITSVRITGACGGSKITIKGSGFGATRPPDTVLLLPTLDGCRTVEPTSWSDKRIEAVLPVRVASGSVGFGDPAYIAAYDAWAARMNDLEDQLASLGCAPRPIRLVPPFGQCPPTSTINYITAGIPEIVAFTANDETVHVLGIGQPLTLRWTVKNAVAVQIERTSPSGAPFGGSTTLTPFLQTSYAFGPQSHVSIGEWTYRISARGACGGPISRTVTVVTAKRPALKVAQVQITQSVQTPDHAVKLVAFKPTVVRVLVNHGLGTWGGGNVPGVSGRIRLYRAPNWSPWIDAANNTVPMQATPGTTITVPVLPAMNRTNDTLNFILPPDWCWGMVSYQIDIRVSGFGATPSFAGYTEGVSRNTPSVTYANRRTLQFRYIRVNWNGMGAPTDDVCRNTLAAAVPLLPTPSAGIAPVPGQGIHNRSSSTLARENDQRRDMLDDFEDEHDCSFWEAATEWLGSDCPDDDGAIWVLIPGDFRRGEAFAIPSNICFTPPNDGPYAAHEIAHCLDQQHVRLAPPGVTAPTGGDPSSAWPNNGVLTDVPFDSVRNRVLNAGGTGVGDVMTYWGTPENTWPMPRRWQQLWDYIGP
;
A
#
# COMPACT_ATOMS: atom_id res chain seq x y z
N MET A 1 13.47 65.97 7.81
CA MET A 1 12.30 66.04 6.90
C MET A 1 11.24 66.92 7.52
N TRP A 2 10.45 67.61 6.71
CA TRP A 2 9.40 68.53 7.17
C TRP A 2 8.25 68.62 6.15
N ASP A 3 7.10 69.13 6.57
CA ASP A 3 5.94 69.42 5.71
C ASP A 3 5.52 70.90 5.76
N THR A 4 6.33 71.75 6.42
CA THR A 4 6.05 73.18 6.60
C THR A 4 5.79 73.89 5.27
N GLY A 5 4.77 74.75 5.26
CA GLY A 5 4.35 75.51 4.10
C GLY A 5 3.34 74.79 3.21
N ILE A 6 3.17 73.47 3.31
CA ILE A 6 2.12 72.73 2.58
C ILE A 6 0.75 73.10 3.17
N THR A 7 -0.20 73.46 2.32
CA THR A 7 -1.59 73.71 2.69
C THR A 7 -2.56 72.69 2.09
N SER A 8 -2.20 72.05 0.96
CA SER A 8 -2.93 70.90 0.43
C SER A 8 -2.11 70.12 -0.59
N VAL A 9 -2.39 68.82 -0.69
CA VAL A 9 -1.88 67.95 -1.75
C VAL A 9 -3.06 67.38 -2.54
N ARG A 10 -2.96 67.37 -3.87
CA ARG A 10 -3.95 66.77 -4.77
C ARG A 10 -3.27 65.94 -5.83
N ILE A 11 -3.84 64.78 -6.13
CA ILE A 11 -3.40 63.88 -7.20
C ILE A 11 -4.48 63.79 -8.28
N THR A 12 -4.09 63.68 -9.55
CA THR A 12 -5.03 63.49 -10.68
C THR A 12 -5.43 62.03 -10.88
N GLY A 13 -4.71 61.10 -10.23
CA GLY A 13 -4.94 59.67 -10.26
C GLY A 13 -4.11 59.00 -9.16
N ALA A 14 -4.50 57.80 -8.75
CA ALA A 14 -3.87 57.07 -7.64
C ALA A 14 -2.68 56.20 -8.08
N CYS A 15 -2.38 56.11 -9.37
CA CYS A 15 -1.35 55.23 -9.92
C CYS A 15 -0.05 55.99 -10.21
N GLY A 16 1.08 55.27 -10.23
CA GLY A 16 2.35 55.82 -10.74
C GLY A 16 2.18 56.41 -12.14
N GLY A 17 2.86 57.52 -12.42
CA GLY A 17 2.66 58.31 -13.65
C GLY A 17 1.58 59.39 -13.54
N SER A 18 0.71 59.36 -12.53
CA SER A 18 -0.27 60.42 -12.30
C SER A 18 0.39 61.70 -11.79
N LYS A 19 -0.23 62.85 -12.02
CA LYS A 19 0.28 64.14 -11.56
C LYS A 19 -0.08 64.36 -10.09
N ILE A 20 0.89 64.85 -9.32
CA ILE A 20 0.68 65.40 -7.97
C ILE A 20 0.88 66.92 -8.02
N THR A 21 0.00 67.64 -7.34
CA THR A 21 0.06 69.09 -7.15
C THR A 21 0.05 69.40 -5.65
N ILE A 22 1.09 70.06 -5.19
CA ILE A 22 1.28 70.48 -3.80
C ILE A 22 1.11 71.99 -3.77
N LYS A 23 0.17 72.49 -2.97
CA LYS A 23 -0.08 73.91 -2.78
C LYS A 23 0.39 74.33 -1.40
N GLY A 24 0.83 75.57 -1.31
CA GLY A 24 1.39 76.10 -0.08
C GLY A 24 1.85 77.54 -0.19
N SER A 25 2.80 77.89 0.67
CA SER A 25 3.50 79.17 0.68
C SER A 25 4.88 79.02 1.30
N GLY A 26 5.83 79.85 0.88
CA GLY A 26 7.20 79.80 1.41
C GLY A 26 8.06 78.70 0.79
N PHE A 27 7.68 78.18 -0.38
CA PHE A 27 8.49 77.21 -1.13
C PHE A 27 9.64 77.87 -1.90
N GLY A 28 9.60 79.20 -2.07
CA GLY A 28 10.53 79.95 -2.91
C GLY A 28 10.18 79.91 -4.40
N ALA A 29 10.59 80.94 -5.15
CA ALA A 29 10.29 81.05 -6.59
C ALA A 29 10.91 79.92 -7.44
N THR A 30 12.00 79.33 -6.95
CA THR A 30 12.68 78.15 -7.51
C THR A 30 13.01 77.16 -6.38
N ARG A 31 13.24 75.89 -6.70
CA ARG A 31 13.59 74.87 -5.69
C ARG A 31 14.88 75.26 -4.95
N PRO A 32 14.87 75.35 -3.61
CA PRO A 32 16.10 75.55 -2.83
C PRO A 32 17.09 74.39 -3.03
N PRO A 33 18.41 74.66 -3.08
CA PRO A 33 19.42 73.63 -3.36
C PRO A 33 19.53 72.55 -2.26
N ASP A 34 19.09 72.86 -1.05
CA ASP A 34 19.07 72.01 0.13
C ASP A 34 17.71 71.32 0.38
N THR A 35 16.84 71.31 -0.62
CA THR A 35 15.48 70.77 -0.49
C THR A 35 15.17 69.78 -1.60
N VAL A 36 14.74 68.57 -1.22
CA VAL A 36 14.17 67.57 -2.13
C VAL A 36 12.72 67.27 -1.79
N LEU A 37 11.92 66.97 -2.81
CA LEU A 37 10.57 66.47 -2.64
C LEU A 37 10.60 64.97 -2.34
N LEU A 38 9.94 64.57 -1.25
CA LEU A 38 9.79 63.18 -0.84
C LEU A 38 8.35 62.71 -1.10
N LEU A 39 8.22 61.63 -1.88
CA LEU A 39 6.95 60.96 -2.11
C LEU A 39 6.97 59.52 -1.55
N PRO A 40 5.85 59.03 -0.98
CA PRO A 40 5.76 57.69 -0.41
C PRO A 40 5.79 56.60 -1.49
N THR A 41 6.54 55.52 -1.24
CA THR A 41 6.59 54.29 -2.05
C THR A 41 6.45 53.04 -1.15
N LEU A 42 6.26 51.85 -1.75
CA LEU A 42 6.15 50.58 -1.02
C LEU A 42 7.37 50.24 -0.13
N ASP A 43 8.51 50.89 -0.40
CA ASP A 43 9.79 50.66 0.26
C ASP A 43 10.21 51.88 1.14
N GLY A 44 9.28 52.79 1.42
CA GLY A 44 9.51 54.04 2.15
C GLY A 44 9.42 55.28 1.25
N CYS A 45 9.68 56.46 1.79
CA CYS A 45 9.69 57.68 0.99
C CYS A 45 10.94 57.77 0.12
N ARG A 46 10.78 58.29 -1.11
CA ARG A 46 11.85 58.45 -2.10
C ARG A 46 11.88 59.88 -2.63
N THR A 47 13.07 60.33 -2.99
CA THR A 47 13.28 61.63 -3.64
C THR A 47 12.67 61.60 -5.04
N VAL A 48 11.88 62.62 -5.37
CA VAL A 48 11.25 62.76 -6.69
C VAL A 48 11.55 64.14 -7.26
N GLU A 49 11.94 64.18 -8.54
CA GLU A 49 12.20 65.44 -9.22
C GLU A 49 10.88 66.16 -9.55
N PRO A 50 10.68 67.40 -9.09
CA PRO A 50 9.51 68.19 -9.44
C PRO A 50 9.51 68.55 -10.94
N THR A 51 8.37 68.44 -11.60
CA THR A 51 8.19 68.92 -12.98
C THR A 51 8.03 70.43 -13.05
N SER A 52 7.55 71.06 -11.98
CA SER A 52 7.54 72.52 -11.82
C SER A 52 7.61 72.92 -10.35
N TRP A 53 8.15 74.11 -10.08
CA TRP A 53 8.29 74.68 -8.73
C TRP A 53 8.00 76.17 -8.75
N SER A 54 7.33 76.64 -7.71
CA SER A 54 7.07 78.06 -7.44
C SER A 54 6.77 78.24 -5.95
N ASP A 55 6.73 79.48 -5.49
CA ASP A 55 6.54 79.79 -4.06
C ASP A 55 5.24 79.21 -3.47
N LYS A 56 4.21 79.03 -4.31
CA LYS A 56 2.87 78.60 -3.89
C LYS A 56 2.43 77.25 -4.44
N ARG A 57 3.20 76.67 -5.37
CA ARG A 57 2.79 75.46 -6.11
C ARG A 57 4.00 74.67 -6.58
N ILE A 58 3.97 73.37 -6.29
CA ILE A 58 4.91 72.39 -6.78
C ILE A 58 4.11 71.32 -7.54
N GLU A 59 4.62 70.89 -8.68
CA GLU A 59 4.05 69.78 -9.44
C GLU A 59 5.11 68.71 -9.66
N ALA A 60 4.70 67.44 -9.58
CA ALA A 60 5.55 66.30 -9.88
C ALA A 60 4.71 65.14 -10.44
N VAL A 61 5.38 64.04 -10.77
CA VAL A 61 4.75 62.79 -11.19
C VAL A 61 4.89 61.77 -10.07
N LEU A 62 3.81 61.04 -9.75
CA LEU A 62 3.87 59.95 -8.79
C LEU A 62 4.85 58.87 -9.29
N PRO A 63 5.81 58.43 -8.46
CA PRO A 63 6.80 57.45 -8.90
C PRO A 63 6.15 56.09 -9.16
N VAL A 64 6.87 55.21 -9.86
CA VAL A 64 6.54 53.78 -9.85
C VAL A 64 6.57 53.26 -8.41
N ARG A 65 5.74 52.26 -8.09
CA ARG A 65 5.56 51.74 -6.73
C ARG A 65 5.16 52.80 -5.69
N VAL A 66 4.54 53.92 -6.10
CA VAL A 66 3.93 54.88 -5.16
C VAL A 66 3.03 54.15 -4.15
N ALA A 67 3.02 54.62 -2.91
CA ALA A 67 2.16 54.10 -1.84
C ALA A 67 1.36 55.25 -1.19
N SER A 68 0.37 54.90 -0.39
CA SER A 68 -0.35 55.87 0.43
C SER A 68 0.56 56.32 1.57
N GLY A 69 0.64 57.62 1.81
CA GLY A 69 1.59 58.18 2.76
C GLY A 69 1.74 59.69 2.68
N SER A 70 2.61 60.20 3.52
CA SER A 70 2.88 61.62 3.67
C SER A 70 3.86 62.12 2.62
N VAL A 71 3.54 63.27 2.06
CA VAL A 71 4.34 64.03 1.10
C VAL A 71 5.02 65.18 1.85
N GLY A 72 6.23 65.53 1.45
CA GLY A 72 6.93 66.64 2.09
C GLY A 72 8.34 66.78 1.59
N PHE A 73 9.20 67.32 2.44
CA PHE A 73 10.53 67.75 2.06
C PHE A 73 11.60 67.05 2.88
N GLY A 74 12.76 66.88 2.27
CA GLY A 74 13.97 66.32 2.90
C GLY A 74 15.19 67.15 2.58
N ASP A 75 16.23 66.97 3.41
CA ASP A 75 17.57 67.48 3.15
C ASP A 75 18.32 66.45 2.29
N PRO A 76 18.71 66.78 1.04
CA PRO A 76 19.43 65.87 0.16
C PRO A 76 20.78 65.44 0.71
N ALA A 77 21.48 66.28 1.46
CA ALA A 77 22.79 65.96 2.03
C ALA A 77 22.67 64.88 3.11
N TYR A 78 21.65 65.01 3.97
CA TYR A 78 21.36 64.00 4.98
C TYR A 78 20.96 62.66 4.36
N ILE A 79 20.09 62.67 3.34
CA ILE A 79 19.64 61.45 2.65
C ILE A 79 20.83 60.74 1.99
N ALA A 80 21.67 61.48 1.26
CA ALA A 80 22.87 60.93 0.63
C ALA A 80 23.86 60.36 1.66
N ALA A 81 24.03 61.03 2.81
CA ALA A 81 24.87 60.53 3.89
C ALA A 81 24.33 59.22 4.50
N TYR A 82 23.00 59.11 4.70
CA TYR A 82 22.37 57.89 5.16
C TYR A 82 22.55 56.74 4.16
N ASP A 83 22.28 56.99 2.88
CA ASP A 83 22.40 55.96 1.84
C ASP A 83 23.84 55.47 1.69
N ALA A 84 24.82 56.37 1.77
CA ALA A 84 26.23 56.00 1.76
C ALA A 84 26.61 55.16 3.00
N TRP A 85 26.08 55.51 4.18
CA TRP A 85 26.25 54.72 5.39
C TRP A 85 25.60 53.33 5.27
N ALA A 86 24.35 53.24 4.79
CA ALA A 86 23.64 51.98 4.61
C ALA A 86 24.35 51.06 3.59
N ALA A 87 24.82 51.63 2.47
CA ALA A 87 25.61 50.89 1.48
C ALA A 87 26.91 50.32 2.08
N ARG A 88 27.60 51.12 2.89
CA ARG A 88 28.81 50.66 3.61
C ARG A 88 28.51 49.55 4.61
N MET A 89 27.39 49.64 5.33
CA MET A 89 26.99 48.57 6.27
C MET A 89 26.71 47.27 5.52
N ASN A 90 25.97 47.33 4.41
CA ASN A 90 25.66 46.14 3.61
C ASN A 90 26.92 45.53 2.95
N ASP A 91 27.86 46.35 2.47
CA ASP A 91 29.15 45.87 1.95
C ASP A 91 29.98 45.15 3.02
N LEU A 92 30.02 45.68 4.25
CA LEU A 92 30.67 45.00 5.38
C LEU A 92 29.98 43.67 5.71
N GLU A 93 28.66 43.59 5.60
CA GLU A 93 27.91 42.35 5.80
C GLU A 93 28.23 41.30 4.73
N ASP A 94 28.29 41.69 3.46
CA ASP A 94 28.66 40.79 2.36
C ASP A 94 30.09 40.24 2.54
N GLN A 95 31.02 41.10 2.97
CA GLN A 95 32.37 40.69 3.32
C GLN A 95 32.38 39.70 4.48
N LEU A 96 31.61 39.94 5.55
CA LEU A 96 31.48 39.01 6.68
C LEU A 96 30.87 37.66 6.28
N ALA A 97 29.84 37.66 5.43
CA ALA A 97 29.21 36.45 4.92
C ALA A 97 30.20 35.61 4.10
N SER A 98 31.07 36.25 3.32
CA SER A 98 32.10 35.58 2.52
C SER A 98 33.14 34.81 3.36
N LEU A 99 33.28 35.13 4.66
CA LEU A 99 34.19 34.45 5.57
C LEU A 99 33.66 33.10 6.10
N GLY A 100 32.44 32.70 5.74
CA GLY A 100 31.89 31.37 6.07
C GLY A 100 31.62 31.12 7.55
N CYS A 101 31.63 32.18 8.38
CA CYS A 101 31.22 32.09 9.77
C CYS A 101 29.71 31.85 9.86
N ALA A 102 29.27 30.98 10.77
CA ALA A 102 27.94 30.37 10.83
C ALA A 102 26.76 31.29 10.39
N PRO A 103 25.77 30.76 9.64
CA PRO A 103 24.73 31.55 9.00
C PRO A 103 23.78 32.11 10.04
N ARG A 104 24.05 33.32 10.52
CA ARG A 104 23.01 34.13 11.15
C ARG A 104 22.30 34.91 10.05
N PRO A 105 20.96 34.97 10.05
CA PRO A 105 20.25 35.88 9.18
C PRO A 105 20.58 37.31 9.62
N ILE A 106 21.50 37.95 8.90
CA ILE A 106 21.82 39.36 9.09
C ILE A 106 20.79 40.16 8.29
N ARG A 107 20.23 41.20 8.91
CA ARG A 107 19.24 42.07 8.26
C ARG A 107 19.97 43.23 7.63
N LEU A 108 20.07 43.22 6.30
CA LEU A 108 20.57 44.34 5.51
C LEU A 108 19.90 45.65 5.94
N VAL A 109 20.72 46.70 6.04
CA VAL A 109 20.26 48.06 6.31
C VAL A 109 19.59 48.59 5.04
N PRO A 110 18.29 48.93 5.08
CA PRO A 110 17.61 49.45 3.90
C PRO A 110 18.11 50.87 3.57
N PRO A 111 17.98 51.31 2.29
CA PRO A 111 18.22 52.71 1.94
C PRO A 111 17.22 53.63 2.64
N PHE A 112 17.51 54.93 2.65
CA PHE A 112 16.70 55.94 3.32
C PHE A 112 15.25 55.86 2.86
N GLY A 113 14.36 55.52 3.79
CA GLY A 113 12.92 55.36 3.53
C GLY A 113 12.02 56.12 4.49
N GLN A 114 12.59 56.96 5.36
CA GLN A 114 11.79 57.69 6.34
C GLN A 114 10.92 58.73 5.62
N CYS A 115 9.64 58.80 6.01
CA CYS A 115 8.70 59.75 5.44
C CYS A 115 8.56 61.01 6.32
N PRO A 116 8.19 62.16 5.72
CA PRO A 116 7.81 63.35 6.48
C PRO A 116 6.71 63.05 7.51
N PRO A 117 6.60 63.86 8.58
CA PRO A 117 5.52 63.74 9.56
C PRO A 117 4.15 63.72 8.87
N THR A 118 3.27 62.85 9.35
CA THR A 118 1.92 62.70 8.79
C THR A 118 0.99 63.77 9.32
N SER A 119 0.39 64.54 8.41
CA SER A 119 -0.69 65.49 8.68
C SER A 119 -1.84 65.28 7.68
N THR A 120 -3.03 65.82 7.98
CA THR A 120 -4.19 65.67 7.09
C THR A 120 -4.03 66.43 5.77
N ILE A 121 -3.10 67.39 5.71
CA ILE A 121 -2.89 68.29 4.57
C ILE A 121 -1.81 67.79 3.59
N ASN A 122 -0.94 66.88 4.03
CA ASN A 122 0.18 66.37 3.25
C ASN A 122 0.07 64.87 2.90
N TYR A 123 -1.04 64.22 3.23
CA TYR A 123 -1.24 62.80 2.96
C TYR A 123 -1.88 62.54 1.59
N ILE A 124 -1.40 61.51 0.90
CA ILE A 124 -2.03 61.00 -0.34
C ILE A 124 -2.46 59.54 -0.18
N THR A 125 -3.57 59.19 -0.83
CA THR A 125 -4.04 57.80 -0.97
C THR A 125 -3.74 57.33 -2.38
N ALA A 126 -2.70 56.51 -2.54
CA ALA A 126 -2.15 56.12 -3.83
C ALA A 126 -1.52 54.71 -3.80
N GLY A 127 -1.27 54.17 -5.00
CA GLY A 127 -0.54 52.94 -5.20
C GLY A 127 -1.37 51.68 -5.29
N ILE A 128 -0.74 50.66 -5.87
CA ILE A 128 -1.23 49.28 -5.84
C ILE A 128 -0.87 48.65 -4.49
N PRO A 129 -1.68 47.70 -3.98
CA PRO A 129 -1.31 46.92 -2.81
C PRO A 129 -0.20 45.93 -3.15
N GLU A 130 0.46 45.39 -2.14
CA GLU A 130 1.45 44.31 -2.27
C GLU A 130 1.20 43.22 -1.23
N ILE A 131 1.01 41.97 -1.65
CA ILE A 131 0.97 40.81 -0.75
C ILE A 131 2.41 40.30 -0.64
N VAL A 132 3.08 40.62 0.45
CA VAL A 132 4.47 40.19 0.72
C VAL A 132 4.50 38.69 1.03
N ALA A 133 3.60 38.23 1.89
CA ALA A 133 3.51 36.84 2.30
C ALA A 133 2.05 36.42 2.53
N PHE A 134 1.74 35.16 2.23
CA PHE A 134 0.51 34.49 2.63
C PHE A 134 0.79 32.99 2.77
N THR A 135 0.70 32.49 3.99
CA THR A 135 1.19 31.16 4.37
C THR A 135 0.24 30.47 5.32
N ALA A 136 0.32 29.14 5.37
CA ALA A 136 -0.36 28.26 6.29
C ALA A 136 0.73 27.59 7.14
N ASN A 137 0.74 27.85 8.45
CA ASN A 137 1.82 27.42 9.35
C ASN A 137 3.21 27.74 8.76
N ASP A 138 3.37 28.96 8.21
CA ASP A 138 4.60 29.49 7.61
C ASP A 138 5.01 28.88 6.25
N GLU A 139 4.20 28.01 5.66
CA GLU A 139 4.43 27.40 4.34
C GLU A 139 3.39 27.82 3.29
N THR A 140 3.75 27.82 2.00
CA THR A 140 2.79 28.07 0.89
C THR A 140 1.96 26.84 0.52
N VAL A 141 2.50 25.65 0.85
CA VAL A 141 1.81 24.37 0.82
C VAL A 141 2.12 23.66 2.13
N HIS A 142 1.11 23.45 2.98
CA HIS A 142 1.31 22.84 4.29
C HIS A 142 0.59 21.51 4.41
N VAL A 143 1.28 20.45 4.85
CA VAL A 143 0.65 19.16 5.13
C VAL A 143 0.22 19.11 6.60
N LEU A 144 -1.10 19.11 6.81
CA LEU A 144 -1.73 19.15 8.12
C LEU A 144 -2.10 17.74 8.58
N GLY A 145 -1.52 17.30 9.70
CA GLY A 145 -1.88 16.07 10.40
C GLY A 145 -3.15 16.20 11.24
N ILE A 146 -3.76 15.07 11.61
CA ILE A 146 -4.99 15.05 12.41
C ILE A 146 -4.76 15.70 13.77
N GLY A 147 -5.66 16.63 14.15
CA GLY A 147 -5.60 17.32 15.43
C GLY A 147 -4.51 18.39 15.51
N GLN A 148 -3.75 18.61 14.44
CA GLN A 148 -2.78 19.71 14.40
C GLN A 148 -3.50 21.05 14.19
N PRO A 149 -3.01 22.13 14.82
CA PRO A 149 -3.56 23.45 14.61
C PRO A 149 -3.21 24.01 13.23
N LEU A 150 -4.16 24.70 12.61
CA LEU A 150 -3.93 25.48 11.39
C LEU A 150 -3.92 26.98 11.71
N THR A 151 -2.89 27.68 11.25
CA THR A 151 -2.79 29.14 11.31
C THR A 151 -2.48 29.70 9.93
N LEU A 152 -3.30 30.63 9.44
CA LEU A 152 -2.95 31.44 8.27
C LEU A 152 -2.22 32.70 8.73
N ARG A 153 -1.17 33.09 8.03
CA ARG A 153 -0.44 34.33 8.26
C ARG A 153 -0.26 35.09 6.97
N TRP A 154 -0.32 36.42 7.04
CA TRP A 154 -0.12 37.27 5.88
C TRP A 154 0.60 38.56 6.23
N THR A 155 1.25 39.13 5.22
CA THR A 155 1.83 40.47 5.29
C THR A 155 1.42 41.19 4.01
N VAL A 156 0.68 42.28 4.17
CA VAL A 156 0.18 43.09 3.07
C VAL A 156 0.62 44.53 3.29
N LYS A 157 1.14 45.17 2.25
CA LYS A 157 1.48 46.60 2.23
C LYS A 157 0.51 47.36 1.34
N ASN A 158 0.28 48.63 1.68
CA ASN A 158 -0.46 49.58 0.85
C ASN A 158 -1.85 49.11 0.39
N ALA A 159 -2.54 48.34 1.22
CA ALA A 159 -3.91 47.91 0.97
C ALA A 159 -4.91 48.78 1.73
N VAL A 160 -5.98 49.16 1.04
CA VAL A 160 -7.18 49.80 1.62
C VAL A 160 -8.24 48.77 2.01
N ALA A 161 -8.14 47.55 1.50
CA ALA A 161 -8.97 46.42 1.91
C ALA A 161 -8.21 45.12 1.71
N VAL A 162 -8.38 44.19 2.66
CA VAL A 162 -7.90 42.81 2.57
C VAL A 162 -9.07 41.89 2.82
N GLN A 163 -9.20 40.87 1.99
CA GLN A 163 -10.18 39.81 2.13
C GLN A 163 -9.49 38.46 1.95
N ILE A 164 -9.79 37.51 2.83
CA ILE A 164 -9.35 36.13 2.69
C ILE A 164 -10.58 35.29 2.43
N GLU A 165 -10.53 34.46 1.40
CA GLU A 165 -11.60 33.58 0.99
C GLU A 165 -11.14 32.13 1.08
N ARG A 166 -11.99 31.29 1.65
CA ARG A 166 -11.88 29.83 1.55
C ARG A 166 -12.42 29.42 0.18
N THR A 167 -11.53 29.11 -0.76
CA THR A 167 -11.90 28.78 -2.14
C THR A 167 -12.29 27.31 -2.31
N SER A 168 -11.84 26.42 -1.41
CA SER A 168 -12.26 25.01 -1.37
C SER A 168 -13.34 24.76 -0.31
N PRO A 169 -14.45 24.06 -0.63
CA PRO A 169 -15.52 23.81 0.34
C PRO A 169 -15.10 22.89 1.51
N SER A 170 -14.07 22.07 1.31
CA SER A 170 -13.53 21.11 2.29
C SER A 170 -12.66 21.74 3.38
N GLY A 171 -12.19 22.98 3.19
CA GLY A 171 -11.37 23.67 4.18
C GLY A 171 -12.16 24.16 5.40
N ALA A 172 -11.48 24.42 6.51
CA ALA A 172 -12.09 25.01 7.69
C ALA A 172 -12.68 26.40 7.39
N PRO A 173 -13.94 26.70 7.78
CA PRO A 173 -14.52 28.04 7.63
C PRO A 173 -13.99 29.01 8.68
N PHE A 174 -14.03 30.31 8.39
CA PHE A 174 -13.70 31.39 9.31
C PHE A 174 -14.88 31.62 10.28
N GLY A 175 -14.95 30.85 11.36
CA GLY A 175 -16.06 30.95 12.32
C GLY A 175 -17.45 30.72 11.68
N GLY A 176 -17.52 29.81 10.71
CA GLY A 176 -18.73 29.53 9.92
C GLY A 176 -18.85 30.32 8.61
N SER A 177 -18.01 31.33 8.39
CA SER A 177 -17.96 32.11 7.14
C SER A 177 -16.97 31.53 6.11
N THR A 178 -17.24 31.73 4.82
CA THR A 178 -16.27 31.47 3.74
C THR A 178 -15.28 32.61 3.53
N THR A 179 -15.56 33.78 4.09
CA THR A 179 -14.74 34.98 3.93
C THR A 179 -14.38 35.59 5.28
N LEU A 180 -13.14 36.05 5.38
CA LEU A 180 -12.62 36.89 6.45
C LEU A 180 -12.25 38.25 5.84
N THR A 181 -12.60 39.34 6.49
CA THR A 181 -12.18 40.70 6.10
C THR A 181 -11.25 41.28 7.17
N PRO A 182 -9.98 40.82 7.25
CA PRO A 182 -9.12 41.14 8.37
C PRO A 182 -8.40 42.47 8.09
N PHE A 183 -9.05 43.60 8.38
CA PHE A 183 -8.42 44.88 8.09
C PHE A 183 -7.22 45.19 9.02
N LEU A 184 -7.19 44.63 10.24
CA LEU A 184 -6.15 44.92 11.25
C LEU A 184 -5.36 43.70 11.75
N GLN A 185 -5.73 42.49 11.34
CA GLN A 185 -5.03 41.27 11.75
C GLN A 185 -4.01 40.86 10.69
N THR A 186 -2.93 40.20 11.11
CA THR A 186 -1.91 39.60 10.22
C THR A 186 -1.92 38.07 10.28
N SER A 187 -2.81 37.48 11.07
CA SER A 187 -2.95 36.04 11.21
C SER A 187 -4.36 35.64 11.63
N TYR A 188 -4.76 34.42 11.28
CA TYR A 188 -5.99 33.78 11.74
C TYR A 188 -5.70 32.34 12.16
N ALA A 189 -6.00 31.99 13.41
CA ALA A 189 -5.84 30.65 13.94
C ALA A 189 -7.18 29.91 13.93
N PHE A 190 -7.23 28.78 13.24
CA PHE A 190 -8.41 27.90 13.25
C PHE A 190 -8.40 26.92 14.44
N GLY A 191 -7.27 26.78 15.12
CA GLY A 191 -7.07 25.75 16.15
C GLY A 191 -6.92 24.34 15.54
N PRO A 192 -6.97 23.28 16.36
CA PRO A 192 -6.87 21.88 15.93
C PRO A 192 -7.91 21.51 14.86
N GLN A 193 -7.45 20.94 13.75
CA GLN A 193 -8.34 20.51 12.67
C GLN A 193 -8.63 19.02 12.72
N SER A 194 -9.92 18.66 12.63
CA SER A 194 -10.35 17.29 12.40
C SER A 194 -10.61 17.07 10.91
N HIS A 195 -10.08 15.98 10.38
CA HIS A 195 -10.33 15.54 9.01
C HIS A 195 -10.28 14.02 8.98
N VAL A 196 -11.19 13.42 8.21
CA VAL A 196 -11.39 11.97 8.19
C VAL A 196 -10.86 11.31 6.93
N SER A 197 -10.33 12.08 5.99
CA SER A 197 -9.79 11.59 4.72
C SER A 197 -8.72 12.53 4.16
N ILE A 198 -8.06 12.08 3.08
CA ILE A 198 -7.17 12.91 2.28
C ILE A 198 -7.98 14.08 1.70
N GLY A 199 -7.39 15.26 1.66
CA GLY A 199 -8.03 16.45 1.10
C GLY A 199 -7.01 17.54 0.79
N GLU A 200 -7.33 18.36 -0.21
CA GLU A 200 -6.59 19.57 -0.52
C GLU A 200 -7.53 20.77 -0.34
N TRP A 201 -7.09 21.73 0.46
CA TRP A 201 -7.81 22.95 0.79
C TRP A 201 -7.04 24.14 0.26
N THR A 202 -7.76 25.13 -0.25
CA THR A 202 -7.17 26.37 -0.74
C THR A 202 -7.81 27.57 -0.08
N TYR A 203 -6.96 28.51 0.32
CA TYR A 203 -7.36 29.83 0.77
C TYR A 203 -6.73 30.86 -0.15
N ARG A 204 -7.46 31.92 -0.46
CA ARG A 204 -7.02 33.02 -1.31
C ARG A 204 -7.10 34.33 -0.55
N ILE A 205 -5.99 35.03 -0.43
CA ILE A 205 -5.98 36.42 0.01
C ILE A 205 -6.11 37.33 -1.21
N SER A 206 -6.97 38.34 -1.11
CA SER A 206 -7.15 39.40 -2.08
C SER A 206 -6.92 40.74 -1.40
N ALA A 207 -6.03 41.55 -1.96
CA ALA A 207 -5.74 42.89 -1.47
C ALA A 207 -6.11 43.93 -2.53
N ARG A 208 -6.77 45.00 -2.10
CA ARG A 208 -7.12 46.16 -2.95
C ARG A 208 -6.41 47.39 -2.41
N GLY A 209 -5.81 48.18 -3.29
CA GLY A 209 -5.20 49.48 -2.98
C GLY A 209 -6.02 50.64 -3.53
N ALA A 210 -5.44 51.83 -3.49
CA ALA A 210 -6.05 53.04 -4.05
C ALA A 210 -6.06 53.04 -5.59
N CYS A 211 -5.12 52.30 -6.19
CA CYS A 211 -4.97 52.13 -7.62
C CYS A 211 -5.00 50.64 -7.99
N GLY A 212 -5.40 50.36 -9.23
CA GLY A 212 -5.36 49.03 -9.83
C GLY A 212 -6.52 48.13 -9.42
N GLY A 213 -6.55 46.94 -10.03
CA GLY A 213 -7.43 45.85 -9.61
C GLY A 213 -6.93 45.16 -8.33
N PRO A 214 -7.75 44.27 -7.73
CA PRO A 214 -7.29 43.46 -6.62
C PRO A 214 -6.14 42.54 -7.08
N ILE A 215 -5.12 42.41 -6.26
CA ILE A 215 -4.11 41.36 -6.41
C ILE A 215 -4.46 40.21 -5.48
N SER A 216 -4.07 38.98 -5.85
CA SER A 216 -4.34 37.81 -5.01
C SER A 216 -3.16 36.87 -4.91
N ARG A 217 -3.13 36.11 -3.82
CA ARG A 217 -2.25 34.95 -3.62
C ARG A 217 -3.04 33.82 -2.98
N THR A 218 -2.61 32.60 -3.26
CA THR A 218 -3.23 31.38 -2.73
C THR A 218 -2.24 30.65 -1.85
N VAL A 219 -2.76 30.00 -0.82
CA VAL A 219 -2.05 29.02 -0.02
C VAL A 219 -2.83 27.71 -0.04
N THR A 220 -2.10 26.60 -0.08
CA THR A 220 -2.67 25.25 -0.09
C THR A 220 -2.41 24.57 1.25
N VAL A 221 -3.43 23.91 1.78
CA VAL A 221 -3.32 23.03 2.95
C VAL A 221 -3.75 21.63 2.52
N VAL A 222 -2.88 20.65 2.70
CA VAL A 222 -3.16 19.25 2.39
C VAL A 222 -3.40 18.52 3.69
N THR A 223 -4.56 17.92 3.86
CA THR A 223 -4.82 17.03 4.99
C THR A 223 -4.43 15.61 4.64
N ALA A 224 -3.44 15.07 5.34
CA ALA A 224 -2.98 13.71 5.11
C ALA A 224 -2.47 13.07 6.40
N LYS A 225 -2.87 11.81 6.65
CA LYS A 225 -2.32 10.98 7.72
C LYS A 225 -1.35 9.97 7.13
N ARG A 226 -0.14 9.94 7.67
CA ARG A 226 0.89 8.96 7.30
C ARG A 226 0.46 7.54 7.73
N PRO A 227 0.47 6.55 6.83
CA PRO A 227 0.20 5.16 7.20
C PRO A 227 1.39 4.61 7.97
N ALA A 228 1.14 3.95 9.09
CA ALA A 228 2.16 3.27 9.88
C ALA A 228 2.13 1.78 9.53
N LEU A 229 2.72 1.42 8.39
CA LEU A 229 2.76 0.05 7.92
C LEU A 229 3.49 -0.86 8.92
N LYS A 230 2.91 -2.03 9.21
CA LYS A 230 3.47 -3.04 10.10
C LYS A 230 3.15 -4.43 9.55
N VAL A 231 4.13 -5.33 9.60
CA VAL A 231 3.87 -6.77 9.44
C VAL A 231 3.20 -7.27 10.71
N ALA A 232 1.88 -7.49 10.65
CA ALA A 232 1.12 -8.00 11.79
C ALA A 232 1.48 -9.46 12.04
N GLN A 233 1.44 -10.26 10.98
CA GLN A 233 1.51 -11.71 11.07
C GLN A 233 2.13 -12.29 9.79
N VAL A 234 2.87 -13.38 9.94
CA VAL A 234 3.46 -14.13 8.83
C VAL A 234 3.02 -15.59 8.98
N GLN A 235 2.42 -16.14 7.94
CA GLN A 235 2.08 -17.55 7.81
C GLN A 235 2.99 -18.19 6.78
N ILE A 236 3.53 -19.35 7.09
CA ILE A 236 4.37 -20.14 6.19
C ILE A 236 3.75 -21.51 6.12
N THR A 237 3.32 -21.97 4.96
CA THR A 237 2.54 -23.21 4.87
C THR A 237 2.71 -23.97 3.57
N GLN A 238 2.52 -25.27 3.67
CA GLN A 238 2.34 -26.20 2.56
C GLN A 238 0.96 -26.89 2.62
N SER A 239 0.15 -26.55 3.63
CA SER A 239 -1.19 -27.09 3.87
C SER A 239 -2.17 -25.98 4.33
N VAL A 240 -3.41 -26.33 4.71
CA VAL A 240 -4.29 -25.36 5.41
C VAL A 240 -3.65 -25.00 6.74
N GLN A 241 -3.69 -23.70 7.10
CA GLN A 241 -3.09 -23.20 8.33
C GLN A 241 -4.11 -23.07 9.45
N THR A 242 -3.75 -23.55 10.64
CA THR A 242 -4.43 -23.20 11.90
C THR A 242 -3.97 -21.82 12.40
N PRO A 243 -4.69 -21.19 13.34
CA PRO A 243 -4.31 -19.89 13.90
C PRO A 243 -2.93 -19.85 14.58
N ASP A 244 -2.42 -21.00 15.02
CA ASP A 244 -1.10 -21.19 15.63
C ASP A 244 0.04 -21.41 14.62
N HIS A 245 -0.29 -21.52 13.33
CA HIS A 245 0.63 -21.63 12.20
C HIS A 245 1.51 -22.89 12.13
N ALA A 246 1.09 -24.01 12.72
CA ALA A 246 1.99 -25.09 13.10
C ALA A 246 2.01 -26.33 12.17
N VAL A 247 2.04 -26.17 10.84
CA VAL A 247 2.26 -27.34 9.94
C VAL A 247 3.75 -27.64 9.77
N LYS A 248 4.12 -28.92 9.86
CA LYS A 248 5.49 -29.36 9.53
C LYS A 248 5.77 -29.14 8.04
N LEU A 249 6.96 -28.64 7.70
CA LEU A 249 7.31 -28.24 6.33
C LEU A 249 8.23 -29.26 5.68
N VAL A 250 7.85 -29.74 4.49
CA VAL A 250 8.58 -30.71 3.68
C VAL A 250 9.64 -29.98 2.86
N ALA A 251 10.87 -30.49 2.90
CA ALA A 251 11.95 -29.97 2.06
C ALA A 251 11.60 -30.08 0.57
N PHE A 252 12.03 -29.12 -0.25
CA PHE A 252 11.82 -29.11 -1.71
C PHE A 252 10.36 -29.17 -2.18
N LYS A 253 9.41 -28.83 -1.30
CA LYS A 253 8.00 -28.70 -1.66
C LYS A 253 7.62 -27.22 -1.82
N PRO A 254 6.76 -26.85 -2.81
CA PRO A 254 6.25 -25.49 -2.92
C PRO A 254 5.65 -25.01 -1.61
N THR A 255 6.10 -23.86 -1.12
CA THR A 255 5.65 -23.27 0.13
C THR A 255 5.04 -21.91 -0.15
N VAL A 256 3.91 -21.62 0.48
CA VAL A 256 3.30 -20.30 0.43
C VAL A 256 3.60 -19.55 1.72
N VAL A 257 4.01 -18.29 1.57
CA VAL A 257 4.11 -17.34 2.67
C VAL A 257 3.03 -16.28 2.51
N ARG A 258 2.26 -16.05 3.57
CA ARG A 258 1.20 -15.04 3.59
C ARG A 258 1.51 -14.03 4.67
N VAL A 259 1.49 -12.76 4.31
CA VAL A 259 1.87 -11.67 5.18
C VAL A 259 0.67 -10.76 5.39
N LEU A 260 0.22 -10.72 6.64
CA LEU A 260 -0.84 -9.82 7.07
C LEU A 260 -0.24 -8.46 7.41
N VAL A 261 -0.80 -7.41 6.83
CA VAL A 261 -0.27 -6.04 6.94
C VAL A 261 -1.27 -5.18 7.71
N ASN A 262 -0.79 -4.44 8.71
CA ASN A 262 -1.55 -3.39 9.35
C ASN A 262 -1.01 -2.02 8.92
N HIS A 263 -1.85 -0.98 8.93
CA HIS A 263 -1.47 0.34 8.42
C HIS A 263 -1.66 1.51 9.39
N GLY A 264 -2.23 1.28 10.58
CA GLY A 264 -2.32 2.28 11.66
C GLY A 264 -3.18 3.51 11.38
N LEU A 265 -3.91 3.59 10.25
CA LEU A 265 -4.79 4.73 9.99
C LEU A 265 -6.09 4.66 10.81
N GLY A 266 -6.48 3.49 11.28
CA GLY A 266 -7.80 3.26 11.85
C GLY A 266 -8.87 3.38 10.76
N THR A 267 -9.93 4.14 11.01
CA THR A 267 -11.00 4.42 10.03
C THR A 267 -10.73 5.62 9.12
N TRP A 268 -9.57 6.29 9.28
CA TRP A 268 -9.23 7.45 8.45
C TRP A 268 -9.03 7.06 6.99
N GLY A 269 -9.53 7.89 6.07
CA GLY A 269 -9.51 7.65 4.63
C GLY A 269 -10.39 6.46 4.21
N GLY A 270 -11.44 6.13 4.98
CA GLY A 270 -12.23 4.91 4.79
C GLY A 270 -11.56 3.65 5.35
N GLY A 271 -10.43 3.80 6.07
CA GLY A 271 -9.73 2.70 6.72
C GLY A 271 -9.06 1.73 5.76
N ASN A 272 -8.56 2.24 4.63
CA ASN A 272 -7.88 1.45 3.62
C ASN A 272 -6.58 2.13 3.17
N VAL A 273 -5.56 1.34 2.86
CA VAL A 273 -4.33 1.79 2.20
C VAL A 273 -4.17 1.05 0.87
N PRO A 274 -4.47 1.69 -0.27
CA PRO A 274 -4.26 1.09 -1.58
C PRO A 274 -2.78 1.10 -1.96
N GLY A 275 -2.42 0.29 -2.95
CA GLY A 275 -1.09 0.32 -3.55
C GLY A 275 0.01 -0.24 -2.64
N VAL A 276 -0.34 -1.06 -1.64
CA VAL A 276 0.65 -1.72 -0.80
C VAL A 276 1.24 -2.90 -1.56
N SER A 277 2.54 -2.86 -1.77
CA SER A 277 3.33 -3.94 -2.37
C SER A 277 4.21 -4.60 -1.32
N GLY A 278 4.72 -5.78 -1.64
CA GLY A 278 5.79 -6.36 -0.85
C GLY A 278 6.58 -7.41 -1.59
N ARG A 279 7.73 -7.73 -1.01
CA ARG A 279 8.69 -8.70 -1.50
C ARG A 279 9.28 -9.47 -0.32
N ILE A 280 9.67 -10.71 -0.60
CA ILE A 280 10.28 -11.61 0.38
C ILE A 280 11.60 -12.14 -0.16
N ARG A 281 12.55 -12.44 0.71
CA ARG A 281 13.71 -13.26 0.38
C ARG A 281 14.03 -14.19 1.53
N LEU A 282 14.63 -15.33 1.21
CA LEU A 282 14.98 -16.36 2.16
C LEU A 282 16.46 -16.24 2.51
N TYR A 283 16.80 -16.48 3.77
CA TYR A 283 18.16 -16.65 4.24
C TYR A 283 18.40 -18.10 4.61
N ARG A 284 19.42 -18.67 3.98
CA ARG A 284 19.99 -19.97 4.33
C ARG A 284 21.48 -19.79 4.35
N ALA A 285 22.07 -19.83 5.54
CA ALA A 285 23.48 -19.48 5.74
C ALA A 285 24.40 -20.18 4.72
N PRO A 286 25.32 -19.46 4.06
CA PRO A 286 25.60 -18.01 4.19
C PRO A 286 24.81 -17.12 3.22
N ASN A 287 23.92 -17.68 2.40
CA ASN A 287 23.36 -17.03 1.22
C ASN A 287 21.93 -16.51 1.43
N TRP A 288 21.62 -15.45 0.69
CA TRP A 288 20.27 -14.96 0.51
C TRP A 288 19.76 -15.37 -0.88
N SER A 289 18.47 -15.68 -0.96
CA SER A 289 17.80 -15.76 -2.26
C SER A 289 17.70 -14.37 -2.89
N PRO A 290 17.46 -14.29 -4.22
CA PRO A 290 16.90 -13.10 -4.83
C PRO A 290 15.59 -12.68 -4.14
N TRP A 291 15.20 -11.42 -4.33
CA TRP A 291 13.87 -10.94 -3.93
C TRP A 291 12.79 -11.60 -4.78
N ILE A 292 11.71 -12.00 -4.13
CA ILE A 292 10.51 -12.60 -4.71
C ILE A 292 9.37 -11.64 -4.44
N ASP A 293 8.74 -11.14 -5.50
CA ASP A 293 7.57 -10.27 -5.37
C ASP A 293 6.31 -11.05 -5.03
N ALA A 294 5.32 -10.36 -4.49
CA ALA A 294 4.03 -10.96 -4.20
C ALA A 294 3.35 -11.51 -5.48
N ALA A 295 2.50 -12.52 -5.27
CA ALA A 295 1.75 -13.24 -6.29
C ALA A 295 0.24 -12.98 -6.18
N ASN A 296 -0.15 -11.82 -5.65
CA ASN A 296 -1.55 -11.46 -5.48
C ASN A 296 -2.30 -11.40 -6.82
N ASN A 297 -3.57 -11.85 -6.82
CA ASN A 297 -4.47 -11.87 -7.99
C ASN A 297 -4.01 -12.74 -9.18
N THR A 298 -3.18 -13.76 -8.96
CA THR A 298 -2.75 -14.71 -10.00
C THR A 298 -3.30 -16.11 -9.75
N VAL A 299 -3.77 -16.80 -10.80
CA VAL A 299 -4.22 -18.20 -10.72
C VAL A 299 -3.62 -18.95 -11.92
N PRO A 300 -2.69 -19.91 -11.71
CA PRO A 300 -2.09 -20.34 -10.44
C PRO A 300 -1.23 -19.23 -9.79
N MET A 301 -0.82 -19.42 -8.53
CA MET A 301 0.02 -18.43 -7.83
C MET A 301 1.36 -18.24 -8.58
N GLN A 302 1.58 -17.06 -9.15
CA GLN A 302 2.83 -16.71 -9.83
C GLN A 302 3.32 -15.34 -9.38
N ALA A 303 4.61 -15.24 -9.05
CA ALA A 303 5.23 -13.97 -8.69
C ALA A 303 5.05 -12.98 -9.85
N THR A 304 4.39 -11.86 -9.57
CA THR A 304 4.12 -10.83 -10.57
C THR A 304 4.66 -9.51 -10.05
N PRO A 305 5.79 -9.03 -10.61
CA PRO A 305 6.41 -7.80 -10.18
C PRO A 305 5.43 -6.63 -10.18
N GLY A 306 5.44 -5.86 -9.09
CA GLY A 306 4.58 -4.68 -8.96
C GLY A 306 3.12 -4.97 -8.58
N THR A 307 2.76 -6.20 -8.25
CA THR A 307 1.42 -6.45 -7.67
C THR A 307 1.24 -5.70 -6.35
N THR A 308 0.04 -5.17 -6.17
CA THR A 308 -0.36 -4.44 -4.97
C THR A 308 -1.68 -4.94 -4.43
N ILE A 309 -1.88 -4.77 -3.13
CA ILE A 309 -3.15 -4.96 -2.45
C ILE A 309 -3.66 -3.64 -1.88
N THR A 310 -4.95 -3.64 -1.52
CA THR A 310 -5.55 -2.63 -0.65
C THR A 310 -5.64 -3.22 0.74
N VAL A 311 -4.86 -2.66 1.68
CA VAL A 311 -4.85 -3.15 3.07
C VAL A 311 -6.00 -2.50 3.84
N PRO A 312 -6.98 -3.27 4.33
CA PRO A 312 -8.07 -2.73 5.14
C PRO A 312 -7.66 -2.57 6.62
N VAL A 313 -8.51 -1.87 7.38
CA VAL A 313 -8.33 -1.63 8.82
C VAL A 313 -8.27 -2.92 9.64
N LEU A 314 -9.03 -3.93 9.24
CA LEU A 314 -9.09 -5.26 9.86
C LEU A 314 -8.87 -6.31 8.77
N PRO A 315 -7.60 -6.58 8.42
CA PRO A 315 -7.29 -7.53 7.36
C PRO A 315 -7.61 -8.95 7.81
N ALA A 316 -8.24 -9.73 6.93
CA ALA A 316 -8.69 -11.08 7.23
C ALA A 316 -7.85 -12.14 6.50
N MET A 317 -7.33 -13.12 7.25
CA MET A 317 -6.53 -14.20 6.67
C MET A 317 -7.31 -15.08 5.69
N ASN A 318 -8.63 -15.14 5.76
CA ASN A 318 -9.46 -15.87 4.79
C ASN A 318 -9.80 -15.02 3.55
N ARG A 319 -9.10 -13.91 3.30
CA ARG A 319 -9.23 -13.11 2.07
C ARG A 319 -7.86 -12.98 1.41
N THR A 320 -7.77 -13.42 0.17
CA THR A 320 -6.53 -13.37 -0.62
C THR A 320 -5.99 -11.95 -0.76
N ASN A 321 -6.89 -10.97 -0.91
CA ASN A 321 -6.53 -9.58 -1.17
C ASN A 321 -6.28 -8.74 0.10
N ASP A 322 -6.43 -9.33 1.28
CA ASP A 322 -6.09 -8.69 2.56
C ASP A 322 -4.66 -9.04 3.02
N THR A 323 -3.99 -9.95 2.30
CA THR A 323 -2.65 -10.47 2.62
C THR A 323 -1.74 -10.34 1.41
N LEU A 324 -0.45 -10.09 1.63
CA LEU A 324 0.55 -10.27 0.58
C LEU A 324 0.91 -11.75 0.52
N ASN A 325 0.71 -12.39 -0.63
CA ASN A 325 0.93 -13.83 -0.77
C ASN A 325 2.16 -14.09 -1.65
N PHE A 326 3.02 -15.01 -1.24
CA PHE A 326 4.26 -15.35 -1.92
C PHE A 326 4.32 -16.85 -2.13
N ILE A 327 4.75 -17.29 -3.32
CA ILE A 327 5.13 -18.68 -3.58
C ILE A 327 6.65 -18.77 -3.58
N LEU A 328 7.20 -19.63 -2.73
CA LEU A 328 8.64 -19.79 -2.57
C LEU A 328 9.19 -20.83 -3.56
N PRO A 329 10.35 -20.59 -4.19
CA PRO A 329 11.02 -21.58 -5.01
C PRO A 329 11.39 -22.82 -4.18
N PRO A 330 11.01 -24.04 -4.60
CA PRO A 330 11.28 -25.27 -3.85
C PRO A 330 12.77 -25.47 -3.46
N ASP A 331 13.71 -25.07 -4.31
CA ASP A 331 15.16 -25.21 -4.07
C ASP A 331 15.69 -24.37 -2.89
N TRP A 332 14.89 -23.43 -2.39
CA TRP A 332 15.18 -22.64 -1.20
C TRP A 332 14.43 -23.13 0.05
N CYS A 333 13.46 -24.03 -0.11
CA CYS A 333 12.63 -24.59 0.96
C CYS A 333 13.24 -25.88 1.53
N TRP A 334 14.45 -25.83 2.09
CA TRP A 334 15.06 -27.00 2.76
C TRP A 334 15.99 -26.58 3.90
N GLY A 335 16.14 -27.46 4.91
CA GLY A 335 16.93 -27.18 6.10
C GLY A 335 16.34 -26.06 6.96
N MET A 336 17.21 -25.29 7.61
CA MET A 336 16.79 -24.15 8.45
C MET A 336 16.80 -22.86 7.63
N VAL A 337 15.66 -22.17 7.56
CA VAL A 337 15.46 -21.00 6.71
C VAL A 337 14.78 -19.88 7.49
N SER A 338 15.28 -18.66 7.40
CA SER A 338 14.57 -17.46 7.87
C SER A 338 14.17 -16.56 6.70
N TYR A 339 13.21 -15.67 6.93
CA TYR A 339 12.67 -14.80 5.88
C TYR A 339 12.95 -13.34 6.21
N GLN A 340 13.25 -12.56 5.19
CA GLN A 340 13.16 -11.11 5.24
C GLN A 340 12.01 -10.66 4.34
N ILE A 341 11.09 -9.92 4.93
CA ILE A 341 9.90 -9.37 4.27
C ILE A 341 10.03 -7.86 4.24
N ASP A 342 9.76 -7.25 3.09
CA ASP A 342 9.79 -5.81 2.87
C ASP A 342 8.46 -5.39 2.25
N ILE A 343 7.74 -4.50 2.93
CA ILE A 343 6.41 -4.02 2.54
C ILE A 343 6.52 -2.51 2.32
N ARG A 344 5.89 -2.02 1.25
CA ARG A 344 5.98 -0.61 0.88
C ARG A 344 4.66 -0.08 0.32
N VAL A 345 4.43 1.21 0.55
CA VAL A 345 3.45 2.02 -0.19
C VAL A 345 4.15 3.28 -0.66
N SER A 346 3.90 3.69 -1.90
CA SER A 346 4.46 4.91 -2.49
C SER A 346 3.35 5.88 -2.83
N GLY A 347 3.56 7.16 -2.54
CA GLY A 347 2.60 8.23 -2.87
C GLY A 347 1.25 8.11 -2.16
N PHE A 348 1.18 7.51 -0.97
CA PHE A 348 -0.09 7.44 -0.24
C PHE A 348 -0.59 8.84 0.13
N GLY A 349 -1.81 9.17 -0.28
CA GLY A 349 -2.37 10.48 -0.05
C GLY A 349 -1.84 11.58 -0.96
N ALA A 350 -1.25 11.22 -2.10
CA ALA A 350 -0.84 12.19 -3.10
C ALA A 350 -2.02 13.06 -3.57
N THR A 351 -1.75 14.35 -3.74
CA THR A 351 -2.63 15.37 -4.33
C THR A 351 -1.81 16.18 -5.34
N PRO A 352 -2.42 17.07 -6.15
CA PRO A 352 -1.64 17.92 -7.07
C PRO A 352 -0.53 18.71 -6.38
N SER A 353 -0.75 19.11 -5.12
CA SER A 353 0.21 19.90 -4.33
C SER A 353 1.08 19.07 -3.37
N PHE A 354 0.85 17.76 -3.24
CA PHE A 354 1.57 16.90 -2.30
C PHE A 354 1.90 15.54 -2.93
N ALA A 355 3.18 15.16 -2.96
CA ALA A 355 3.62 13.91 -3.57
C ALA A 355 3.12 12.63 -2.87
N GLY A 356 2.50 12.76 -1.68
CA GLY A 356 2.09 11.63 -0.86
C GLY A 356 3.19 11.12 0.07
N TYR A 357 2.82 10.26 1.00
CA TYR A 357 3.76 9.56 1.86
C TYR A 357 4.30 8.31 1.16
N THR A 358 5.61 8.15 1.21
CA THR A 358 6.27 6.87 0.90
C THR A 358 6.68 6.23 2.20
N GLU A 359 6.12 5.05 2.48
CA GLU A 359 6.31 4.34 3.74
C GLU A 359 6.71 2.90 3.45
N GLY A 360 7.54 2.34 4.33
CA GLY A 360 8.00 0.98 4.20
C GLY A 360 8.39 0.37 5.53
N VAL A 361 8.21 -0.94 5.65
CA VAL A 361 8.59 -1.72 6.82
C VAL A 361 9.27 -3.00 6.36
N SER A 362 10.40 -3.31 6.99
CA SER A 362 11.09 -4.59 6.81
C SER A 362 11.02 -5.40 8.11
N ARG A 363 10.78 -6.70 8.01
CA ARG A 363 10.76 -7.63 9.15
C ARG A 363 11.53 -8.89 8.81
N ASN A 364 12.42 -9.30 9.70
CA ASN A 364 12.99 -10.64 9.70
C ASN A 364 12.11 -11.56 10.56
N THR A 365 11.93 -12.78 10.12
CA THR A 365 11.23 -13.82 10.89
C THR A 365 12.23 -14.69 11.65
N PRO A 366 11.79 -15.40 12.70
CA PRO A 366 12.51 -16.57 13.18
C PRO A 366 12.73 -17.59 12.07
N SER A 367 13.73 -18.46 12.26
CA SER A 367 13.96 -19.58 11.35
C SER A 367 12.88 -20.64 11.49
N VAL A 368 12.53 -21.27 10.38
CA VAL A 368 11.71 -22.48 10.32
C VAL A 368 12.52 -23.63 9.74
N THR A 369 12.15 -24.86 10.10
CA THR A 369 12.83 -26.06 9.63
C THR A 369 11.97 -26.78 8.60
N TYR A 370 12.58 -27.01 7.43
CA TYR A 370 12.09 -27.92 6.41
C TYR A 370 12.77 -29.27 6.59
N ALA A 371 12.00 -30.33 6.82
CA ALA A 371 12.56 -31.66 6.98
C ALA A 371 12.42 -32.47 5.69
N ASN A 372 13.39 -33.34 5.45
CA ASN A 372 13.29 -34.33 4.38
C ASN A 372 12.13 -35.29 4.67
N ARG A 373 11.50 -35.74 3.57
CA ARG A 373 10.49 -36.78 3.52
C ARG A 373 10.76 -37.63 2.29
N ARG A 374 10.44 -38.92 2.34
CA ARG A 374 10.57 -39.80 1.17
C ARG A 374 9.76 -39.27 -0.02
N THR A 375 10.32 -39.45 -1.22
CA THR A 375 9.58 -39.26 -2.47
C THR A 375 8.65 -40.46 -2.66
N LEU A 376 7.34 -40.22 -2.72
CA LEU A 376 6.40 -41.30 -2.97
C LEU A 376 6.54 -41.81 -4.41
N GLN A 377 6.35 -43.11 -4.60
CA GLN A 377 6.28 -43.72 -5.91
C GLN A 377 4.82 -44.06 -6.20
N PHE A 378 4.30 -43.62 -7.34
CA PHE A 378 2.97 -43.96 -7.81
C PHE A 378 3.11 -44.76 -9.11
N ARG A 379 2.46 -45.93 -9.16
CA ARG A 379 2.31 -46.72 -10.38
C ARG A 379 0.86 -46.71 -10.80
N TYR A 380 0.53 -46.26 -12.01
CA TYR A 380 -0.87 -46.27 -12.44
C TYR A 380 -1.19 -47.42 -13.38
N ILE A 381 -2.42 -47.91 -13.26
CA ILE A 381 -3.03 -48.86 -14.18
C ILE A 381 -4.22 -48.15 -14.83
N ARG A 382 -4.25 -48.15 -16.16
CA ARG A 382 -5.36 -47.58 -16.93
C ARG A 382 -6.46 -48.63 -17.03
N VAL A 383 -7.66 -48.28 -16.58
CA VAL A 383 -8.78 -49.21 -16.54
C VAL A 383 -9.83 -48.79 -17.56
N ASN A 384 -10.10 -49.65 -18.54
CA ASN A 384 -11.27 -49.53 -19.41
C ASN A 384 -12.45 -50.23 -18.74
N TRP A 385 -13.21 -49.45 -17.97
CA TRP A 385 -14.37 -49.94 -17.24
C TRP A 385 -15.62 -49.86 -18.11
N ASN A 386 -16.36 -50.97 -18.23
CA ASN A 386 -17.61 -51.06 -19.02
C ASN A 386 -17.47 -50.62 -20.49
N GLY A 387 -16.26 -50.69 -21.07
CA GLY A 387 -16.02 -50.26 -22.45
C GLY A 387 -16.09 -48.74 -22.65
N MET A 388 -16.06 -47.94 -21.58
CA MET A 388 -16.11 -46.47 -21.63
C MET A 388 -14.79 -45.83 -22.12
N GLY A 389 -13.78 -46.65 -22.39
CA GLY A 389 -12.42 -46.21 -22.70
C GLY A 389 -11.57 -46.11 -21.44
N ALA A 390 -10.27 -46.34 -21.59
CA ALA A 390 -9.31 -46.08 -20.53
C ALA A 390 -8.84 -44.61 -20.61
N PRO A 391 -8.47 -43.98 -19.50
CA PRO A 391 -7.86 -42.65 -19.53
C PRO A 391 -6.52 -42.71 -20.28
N THR A 392 -6.12 -41.58 -20.87
CA THR A 392 -4.80 -41.48 -21.50
C THR A 392 -3.68 -41.47 -20.45
N ASP A 393 -2.46 -41.74 -20.90
CA ASP A 393 -1.26 -41.66 -20.07
C ASP A 393 -1.13 -40.28 -19.38
N ASP A 394 -1.35 -39.22 -20.15
CA ASP A 394 -1.31 -37.84 -19.65
C ASP A 394 -2.38 -37.57 -18.61
N VAL A 395 -3.59 -38.10 -18.78
CA VAL A 395 -4.68 -37.94 -17.79
C VAL A 395 -4.29 -38.61 -16.47
N CYS A 396 -3.74 -39.83 -16.52
CA CYS A 396 -3.26 -40.53 -15.32
C CYS A 396 -2.14 -39.74 -14.63
N ARG A 397 -1.12 -39.32 -15.38
CA ARG A 397 0.00 -38.54 -14.85
C ARG A 397 -0.45 -37.23 -14.22
N ASN A 398 -1.32 -36.49 -14.89
CA ASN A 398 -1.82 -35.20 -14.41
C ASN A 398 -2.70 -35.36 -13.17
N THR A 399 -3.52 -36.42 -13.11
CA THR A 399 -4.35 -36.74 -11.93
C THR A 399 -3.48 -36.95 -10.70
N LEU A 400 -2.45 -37.81 -10.82
CA LEU A 400 -1.53 -38.10 -9.73
C LEU A 400 -0.63 -36.91 -9.39
N ALA A 401 -0.14 -36.16 -10.38
CA ALA A 401 0.65 -34.96 -10.15
C ALA A 401 -0.14 -33.88 -9.40
N ALA A 402 -1.45 -33.76 -9.65
CA ALA A 402 -2.34 -32.85 -8.94
C ALA A 402 -2.65 -33.29 -7.49
N ALA A 403 -2.42 -34.57 -7.14
CA ALA A 403 -2.53 -35.08 -5.77
C ALA A 403 -1.31 -34.72 -4.91
N VAL A 404 -0.10 -34.67 -5.51
CA VAL A 404 1.17 -34.45 -4.80
C VAL A 404 1.16 -33.22 -3.88
N PRO A 405 0.61 -32.04 -4.24
CA PRO A 405 0.57 -30.89 -3.34
C PRO A 405 -0.17 -31.12 -2.02
N LEU A 406 -1.11 -32.09 -1.99
CA LEU A 406 -1.92 -32.44 -0.82
C LEU A 406 -1.25 -33.49 0.09
N LEU A 407 -0.09 -34.00 -0.30
CA LEU A 407 0.64 -35.02 0.44
C LEU A 407 1.96 -34.46 0.99
N PRO A 408 2.42 -34.83 2.19
CA PRO A 408 3.68 -34.36 2.77
C PRO A 408 4.90 -35.08 2.15
N THR A 409 5.04 -34.99 0.83
CA THR A 409 6.16 -35.50 0.04
C THR A 409 6.69 -34.38 -0.88
N PRO A 410 8.01 -34.28 -1.13
CA PRO A 410 8.59 -33.25 -2.01
C PRO A 410 8.08 -33.35 -3.45
N SER A 411 8.03 -34.58 -3.96
CA SER A 411 7.63 -34.93 -5.32
C SER A 411 7.08 -36.35 -5.33
N ALA A 412 6.65 -36.84 -6.50
CA ALA A 412 6.34 -38.25 -6.67
C ALA A 412 6.92 -38.78 -7.98
N GLY A 413 7.44 -40.01 -7.94
CA GLY A 413 7.77 -40.75 -9.15
C GLY A 413 6.50 -41.36 -9.74
N ILE A 414 6.04 -40.83 -10.87
CA ILE A 414 4.78 -41.25 -11.50
C ILE A 414 5.09 -42.03 -12.78
N ALA A 415 4.70 -43.30 -12.84
CA ALA A 415 4.93 -44.18 -13.98
C ALA A 415 3.74 -45.13 -14.17
N PRO A 416 3.51 -45.68 -15.38
CA PRO A 416 2.59 -46.80 -15.52
C PRO A 416 3.21 -48.03 -14.84
N VAL A 417 2.38 -48.98 -14.39
CA VAL A 417 2.88 -50.30 -13.97
C VAL A 417 3.56 -50.97 -15.19
N PRO A 418 4.83 -51.39 -15.11
CA PRO A 418 5.52 -52.07 -16.21
C PRO A 418 4.75 -53.31 -16.70
N GLY A 419 4.69 -53.53 -18.01
CA GLY A 419 3.98 -54.68 -18.59
C GLY A 419 2.45 -54.58 -18.57
N GLN A 420 1.87 -53.72 -17.74
CA GLN A 420 0.43 -53.53 -17.64
C GLN A 420 -0.07 -52.45 -18.62
N GLY A 421 -0.85 -52.88 -19.61
CA GLY A 421 -1.36 -52.02 -20.70
C GLY A 421 -2.62 -51.24 -20.32
N ILE A 422 -3.76 -51.74 -20.78
CA ILE A 422 -5.11 -51.28 -20.40
C ILE A 422 -5.82 -52.50 -19.81
N HIS A 423 -6.25 -52.41 -18.56
CA HIS A 423 -7.05 -53.45 -17.94
C HIS A 423 -8.51 -53.27 -18.34
N ASN A 424 -9.11 -54.26 -19.00
CA ASN A 424 -10.51 -54.21 -19.45
C ASN A 424 -11.38 -54.95 -18.44
N ARG A 425 -12.35 -54.27 -17.82
CA ARG A 425 -13.33 -54.89 -16.92
C ARG A 425 -14.74 -54.53 -17.37
N SER A 426 -15.68 -55.48 -17.24
CA SER A 426 -17.08 -55.28 -17.57
C SER A 426 -17.98 -55.72 -16.42
N SER A 427 -18.81 -54.80 -15.97
CA SER A 427 -19.88 -55.02 -14.99
C SER A 427 -21.24 -55.00 -15.70
N SER A 428 -22.13 -55.91 -15.30
CA SER A 428 -23.48 -55.98 -15.88
C SER A 428 -24.51 -55.13 -15.10
N THR A 429 -24.20 -54.68 -13.88
CA THR A 429 -25.09 -53.88 -13.00
C THR A 429 -24.29 -53.06 -11.96
N LEU A 430 -24.86 -51.95 -11.47
CA LEU A 430 -24.28 -51.11 -10.38
C LEU A 430 -23.94 -51.86 -9.09
N ALA A 431 -24.72 -52.86 -8.69
CA ALA A 431 -24.40 -53.69 -7.51
C ALA A 431 -23.15 -54.55 -7.77
N ARG A 432 -23.05 -55.11 -8.99
CA ARG A 432 -21.86 -55.86 -9.41
C ARG A 432 -20.66 -54.95 -9.65
N GLU A 433 -20.83 -53.66 -9.92
CA GLU A 433 -19.71 -52.71 -10.04
C GLU A 433 -18.89 -52.63 -8.76
N ASN A 434 -19.54 -52.54 -7.59
CA ASN A 434 -18.82 -52.50 -6.31
C ASN A 434 -18.13 -53.84 -6.01
N ASP A 435 -18.82 -54.96 -6.25
CA ASP A 435 -18.26 -56.29 -6.01
C ASP A 435 -17.06 -56.54 -6.94
N GLN A 436 -17.18 -56.24 -8.24
CA GLN A 436 -16.10 -56.38 -9.19
C GLN A 436 -14.94 -55.41 -8.96
N ARG A 437 -15.19 -54.26 -8.34
CA ARG A 437 -14.14 -53.33 -7.96
C ARG A 437 -13.34 -53.87 -6.79
N ARG A 438 -14.01 -54.42 -5.79
CA ARG A 438 -13.36 -55.08 -4.65
C ARG A 438 -12.60 -56.30 -5.10
N ASP A 439 -13.22 -57.14 -5.94
CA ASP A 439 -12.60 -58.28 -6.61
C ASP A 439 -11.35 -57.87 -7.39
N MET A 440 -11.38 -56.75 -8.12
CA MET A 440 -10.19 -56.27 -8.83
C MET A 440 -9.12 -55.70 -7.89
N LEU A 441 -9.52 -55.05 -6.79
CA LEU A 441 -8.58 -54.61 -5.76
C LEU A 441 -7.96 -55.80 -5.01
N ASP A 442 -8.72 -56.86 -4.77
CA ASP A 442 -8.31 -58.16 -4.18
C ASP A 442 -7.33 -58.83 -5.14
N ASP A 443 -7.72 -59.02 -6.42
CA ASP A 443 -6.88 -59.56 -7.50
C ASP A 443 -5.51 -58.85 -7.53
N PHE A 444 -5.50 -57.51 -7.52
CA PHE A 444 -4.26 -56.75 -7.58
C PHE A 444 -3.53 -56.63 -6.24
N GLU A 445 -4.20 -56.77 -5.09
CA GLU A 445 -3.53 -56.84 -3.78
C GLU A 445 -2.81 -58.17 -3.64
N ASP A 446 -3.50 -59.29 -3.94
CA ASP A 446 -2.91 -60.63 -3.97
C ASP A 446 -1.71 -60.67 -4.95
N GLU A 447 -1.86 -60.08 -6.15
CA GLU A 447 -0.76 -59.94 -7.11
C GLU A 447 0.40 -59.07 -6.60
N HIS A 448 0.13 -58.14 -5.68
CA HIS A 448 1.12 -57.21 -5.13
C HIS A 448 1.88 -57.79 -3.94
N ASP A 449 1.18 -58.48 -3.03
CA ASP A 449 1.72 -59.14 -1.82
C ASP A 449 2.44 -60.47 -2.12
N CYS A 450 2.39 -60.90 -3.38
CA CYS A 450 3.36 -61.79 -4.03
C CYS A 450 3.72 -62.99 -3.13
N SER A 451 2.76 -63.90 -2.88
CA SER A 451 3.12 -65.13 -2.20
C SER A 451 4.16 -65.88 -3.03
N PHE A 452 5.12 -66.56 -2.39
CA PHE A 452 6.19 -67.32 -3.08
C PHE A 452 5.65 -68.27 -4.18
N TRP A 453 4.39 -68.70 -4.08
CA TRP A 453 3.74 -69.56 -5.05
C TRP A 453 3.24 -68.81 -6.30
N GLU A 454 2.77 -67.57 -6.18
CA GLU A 454 2.28 -66.76 -7.31
C GLU A 454 3.42 -66.25 -8.19
N ALA A 455 4.51 -65.76 -7.57
CA ALA A 455 5.71 -65.33 -8.29
C ALA A 455 6.35 -66.46 -9.15
N ALA A 456 6.11 -67.72 -8.78
CA ALA A 456 6.64 -68.88 -9.48
C ALA A 456 5.75 -69.38 -10.65
N THR A 457 4.47 -69.00 -10.71
CA THR A 457 3.52 -69.67 -11.61
C THR A 457 2.61 -68.78 -12.47
N GLU A 458 2.41 -67.49 -12.19
CA GLU A 458 1.53 -66.64 -13.02
C GLU A 458 2.05 -65.23 -13.37
N TRP A 459 1.84 -64.90 -14.66
CA TRP A 459 1.70 -63.60 -15.32
C TRP A 459 2.72 -62.45 -15.16
N LEU A 460 3.47 -62.27 -14.08
CA LEU A 460 4.23 -61.01 -13.87
C LEU A 460 5.75 -61.05 -14.06
N GLY A 461 6.37 -62.22 -14.28
CA GLY A 461 7.83 -62.29 -14.35
C GLY A 461 8.48 -62.04 -12.98
N SER A 462 9.82 -62.06 -12.91
CA SER A 462 10.59 -62.19 -11.66
C SER A 462 10.57 -61.01 -10.68
N ASP A 463 9.79 -59.96 -10.92
CA ASP A 463 9.80 -58.73 -10.15
C ASP A 463 8.51 -58.64 -9.31
N CYS A 464 8.61 -58.89 -8.01
CA CYS A 464 7.47 -58.71 -7.11
C CYS A 464 7.17 -57.21 -6.92
N PRO A 465 5.93 -56.76 -7.12
CA PRO A 465 5.52 -55.37 -6.99
C PRO A 465 5.88 -54.67 -5.67
N ASP A 466 5.86 -55.40 -4.55
CA ASP A 466 6.22 -54.87 -3.23
C ASP A 466 7.66 -54.37 -3.10
N ASP A 467 8.57 -54.80 -3.98
CA ASP A 467 9.99 -54.47 -3.87
C ASP A 467 10.30 -52.98 -4.16
N ASP A 468 9.44 -52.28 -4.91
CA ASP A 468 9.66 -50.88 -5.28
C ASP A 468 9.01 -49.87 -4.31
N GLY A 469 8.18 -50.36 -3.37
CA GLY A 469 7.50 -49.58 -2.35
C GLY A 469 6.53 -48.52 -2.91
N ALA A 470 6.05 -48.70 -4.14
CA ALA A 470 5.10 -47.79 -4.77
C ALA A 470 3.66 -48.07 -4.37
N ILE A 471 2.82 -47.04 -4.50
CA ILE A 471 1.37 -47.17 -4.39
C ILE A 471 0.81 -47.37 -5.80
N TRP A 472 0.08 -48.47 -6.00
CA TRP A 472 -0.60 -48.80 -7.23
C TRP A 472 -1.96 -48.10 -7.29
N VAL A 473 -2.18 -47.33 -8.36
CA VAL A 473 -3.36 -46.48 -8.50
C VAL A 473 -4.12 -46.83 -9.77
N LEU A 474 -5.33 -47.33 -9.61
CA LEU A 474 -6.20 -47.79 -10.68
C LEU A 474 -7.09 -46.63 -11.11
N ILE A 475 -6.97 -46.23 -12.38
CA ILE A 475 -7.63 -45.03 -12.91
C ILE A 475 -8.57 -45.45 -14.06
N PRO A 476 -9.89 -45.55 -13.79
CA PRO A 476 -10.90 -45.81 -14.81
C PRO A 476 -11.21 -44.59 -15.69
N GLY A 477 -11.79 -44.79 -16.87
CA GLY A 477 -12.09 -43.69 -17.81
C GLY A 477 -13.32 -42.85 -17.49
N ASP A 478 -14.36 -43.44 -16.88
CA ASP A 478 -15.54 -42.75 -16.39
C ASP A 478 -15.92 -43.30 -15.02
N PHE A 479 -15.69 -42.53 -13.96
CA PHE A 479 -15.95 -42.97 -12.59
C PHE A 479 -16.15 -41.81 -11.63
N ARG A 480 -16.92 -42.06 -10.57
CA ARG A 480 -17.39 -40.99 -9.65
C ARG A 480 -17.01 -41.17 -8.19
N ARG A 481 -16.37 -42.28 -7.80
CA ARG A 481 -16.00 -42.58 -6.40
C ARG A 481 -14.74 -43.43 -6.33
N GLY A 482 -13.73 -43.09 -5.54
CA GLY A 482 -12.64 -44.03 -5.29
C GLY A 482 -12.99 -45.10 -4.26
N GLU A 483 -12.09 -46.06 -4.09
CA GLU A 483 -12.08 -47.05 -3.00
C GLU A 483 -10.63 -47.51 -2.79
N ALA A 484 -10.22 -47.65 -1.53
CA ALA A 484 -9.00 -48.35 -1.15
C ALA A 484 -9.36 -49.73 -0.57
N PHE A 485 -8.54 -50.74 -0.85
CA PHE A 485 -8.83 -52.14 -0.51
C PHE A 485 -8.81 -52.39 1.00
N ALA A 486 -7.72 -51.99 1.64
CA ALA A 486 -7.50 -52.05 3.09
C ALA A 486 -6.86 -50.73 3.58
N ILE A 487 -6.87 -50.49 4.90
CA ILE A 487 -6.24 -49.31 5.51
C ILE A 487 -5.29 -49.82 6.61
N PRO A 488 -3.96 -49.72 6.41
CA PRO A 488 -3.27 -49.31 5.18
C PRO A 488 -3.39 -50.34 4.05
N SER A 489 -3.12 -49.92 2.82
CA SER A 489 -2.92 -50.77 1.63
C SER A 489 -1.88 -50.13 0.71
N ASN A 490 -1.31 -50.88 -0.22
CA ASN A 490 -0.45 -50.38 -1.29
C ASN A 490 -1.26 -50.08 -2.58
N ILE A 491 -2.59 -50.26 -2.57
CA ILE A 491 -3.43 -50.19 -3.77
C ILE A 491 -4.72 -49.38 -3.56
N CYS A 492 -5.06 -48.53 -4.53
CA CYS A 492 -6.34 -47.79 -4.51
C CYS A 492 -6.90 -47.45 -5.90
N PHE A 493 -8.20 -47.15 -5.94
CA PHE A 493 -8.91 -46.63 -7.11
C PHE A 493 -9.13 -45.14 -7.00
N THR A 494 -8.90 -44.38 -8.07
CA THR A 494 -9.23 -42.94 -8.11
C THR A 494 -9.83 -42.49 -9.44
N PRO A 495 -10.82 -41.57 -9.45
CA PRO A 495 -11.36 -41.01 -10.68
C PRO A 495 -10.30 -40.19 -11.47
N PRO A 496 -10.41 -40.17 -12.82
CA PRO A 496 -9.50 -39.40 -13.66
C PRO A 496 -9.77 -37.89 -13.55
N ASN A 497 -8.74 -37.08 -13.76
CA ASN A 497 -8.77 -35.61 -13.72
C ASN A 497 -9.10 -35.00 -12.35
N ASP A 498 -8.93 -35.77 -11.27
CA ASP A 498 -9.30 -35.35 -9.93
C ASP A 498 -8.16 -35.57 -8.91
N GLY A 499 -7.24 -34.60 -8.86
CA GLY A 499 -6.11 -34.63 -7.93
C GLY A 499 -6.49 -34.74 -6.45
N PRO A 500 -7.48 -33.97 -5.95
CA PRO A 500 -7.94 -34.10 -4.57
C PRO A 500 -8.55 -35.45 -4.22
N TYR A 501 -9.34 -36.05 -5.11
CA TYR A 501 -9.79 -37.42 -4.90
C TYR A 501 -8.62 -38.41 -4.98
N ALA A 502 -7.66 -38.24 -5.89
CA ALA A 502 -6.46 -39.08 -5.90
C ALA A 502 -5.67 -38.98 -4.60
N ALA A 503 -5.51 -37.78 -4.04
CA ALA A 503 -4.86 -37.61 -2.74
C ALA A 503 -5.64 -38.26 -1.59
N HIS A 504 -6.97 -38.26 -1.64
CA HIS A 504 -7.83 -38.94 -0.67
C HIS A 504 -7.58 -40.46 -0.68
N GLU A 505 -7.60 -41.07 -1.85
CA GLU A 505 -7.45 -42.52 -1.99
C GLU A 505 -6.02 -42.96 -1.68
N ILE A 506 -5.02 -42.17 -2.10
CA ILE A 506 -3.61 -42.37 -1.70
C ILE A 506 -3.44 -42.22 -0.19
N ALA A 507 -4.20 -41.35 0.47
CA ALA A 507 -4.12 -41.21 1.92
C ALA A 507 -4.68 -42.45 2.64
N HIS A 508 -5.68 -43.16 2.10
CA HIS A 508 -6.07 -44.46 2.64
C HIS A 508 -4.91 -45.48 2.59
N CYS A 509 -4.14 -45.49 1.50
CA CYS A 509 -2.93 -46.31 1.39
C CYS A 509 -1.86 -45.93 2.44
N LEU A 510 -1.90 -44.70 2.94
CA LEU A 510 -1.00 -44.18 3.98
C LEU A 510 -1.62 -44.23 5.39
N ASP A 511 -2.46 -45.24 5.66
CA ASP A 511 -3.12 -45.48 6.96
C ASP A 511 -4.00 -44.31 7.44
N GLN A 512 -4.68 -43.61 6.53
CA GLN A 512 -5.61 -42.56 6.90
C GLN A 512 -7.06 -43.06 6.83
N GLN A 513 -7.79 -42.88 7.92
CA GLN A 513 -9.22 -43.16 7.97
C GLN A 513 -10.04 -41.92 7.65
N HIS A 514 -11.27 -42.12 7.19
CA HIS A 514 -12.22 -41.01 7.02
C HIS A 514 -12.46 -40.25 8.32
N VAL A 515 -12.67 -38.94 8.25
CA VAL A 515 -13.21 -38.19 9.38
C VAL A 515 -14.72 -38.41 9.45
N ARG A 516 -15.26 -38.74 10.63
CA ARG A 516 -16.69 -38.93 10.91
C ARG A 516 -17.47 -37.61 10.85
N LEU A 517 -17.54 -37.06 9.65
CA LEU A 517 -18.22 -35.83 9.31
C LEU A 517 -19.21 -36.10 8.19
N ALA A 518 -20.41 -35.55 8.36
CA ALA A 518 -21.42 -35.50 7.32
C ALA A 518 -21.79 -34.04 7.04
N PRO A 519 -22.29 -33.75 5.83
CA PRO A 519 -22.88 -32.45 5.55
C PRO A 519 -24.00 -32.13 6.54
N PRO A 520 -24.33 -30.84 6.75
CA PRO A 520 -25.50 -30.46 7.53
C PRO A 520 -26.76 -31.20 7.05
N GLY A 521 -27.45 -31.88 7.97
CA GLY A 521 -28.66 -32.64 7.68
C GLY A 521 -28.46 -34.10 7.25
N VAL A 522 -27.22 -34.58 7.19
CA VAL A 522 -26.91 -35.99 6.90
C VAL A 522 -26.32 -36.66 8.15
N THR A 523 -26.73 -37.91 8.42
CA THR A 523 -26.18 -38.69 9.53
C THR A 523 -24.70 -38.97 9.30
N ALA A 524 -23.86 -38.67 10.29
CA ALA A 524 -22.44 -38.99 10.24
C ALA A 524 -22.23 -40.51 10.09
N PRO A 525 -21.33 -40.95 9.20
CA PRO A 525 -20.99 -42.35 9.06
C PRO A 525 -20.39 -42.93 10.36
N THR A 526 -20.58 -44.23 10.57
CA THR A 526 -20.23 -44.93 11.82
C THR A 526 -18.74 -45.35 11.92
N GLY A 527 -17.99 -45.28 10.83
CA GLY A 527 -16.56 -45.67 10.76
C GLY A 527 -15.61 -44.48 10.62
N GLY A 528 -14.34 -44.66 11.03
CA GLY A 528 -13.25 -43.69 10.86
C GLY A 528 -12.86 -42.90 12.12
N ASP A 529 -12.11 -41.83 11.93
CA ASP A 529 -11.64 -40.91 12.97
C ASP A 529 -12.80 -40.08 13.54
N PRO A 530 -12.97 -39.98 14.87
CA PRO A 530 -14.02 -39.15 15.45
C PRO A 530 -13.79 -37.67 15.11
N SER A 531 -14.83 -36.95 14.68
CA SER A 531 -14.72 -35.52 14.33
C SER A 531 -14.17 -34.65 15.47
N SER A 532 -14.44 -35.01 16.73
CA SER A 532 -13.90 -34.34 17.92
C SER A 532 -12.38 -34.43 18.08
N ALA A 533 -11.71 -35.36 17.38
CA ALA A 533 -10.26 -35.39 17.30
C ALA A 533 -9.69 -34.30 16.37
N TRP A 534 -10.52 -33.63 15.58
CA TRP A 534 -10.10 -32.66 14.59
C TRP A 534 -10.40 -31.23 15.04
N PRO A 535 -9.55 -30.24 14.68
CA PRO A 535 -9.85 -28.83 14.94
C PRO A 535 -11.24 -28.46 14.44
N ASN A 536 -12.01 -27.71 15.23
CA ASN A 536 -13.38 -27.28 14.90
C ASN A 536 -14.31 -28.43 14.50
N ASN A 537 -14.16 -29.58 15.17
CA ASN A 537 -14.85 -30.84 14.86
C ASN A 537 -14.64 -31.30 13.41
N GLY A 538 -13.47 -30.98 12.84
CA GLY A 538 -13.08 -31.26 11.46
C GLY A 538 -13.85 -30.45 10.41
N VAL A 539 -14.38 -29.28 10.78
CA VAL A 539 -14.74 -28.24 9.83
C VAL A 539 -13.55 -27.32 9.65
N LEU A 540 -13.13 -27.04 8.41
CA LEU A 540 -12.10 -26.03 8.16
C LEU A 540 -12.71 -24.61 8.30
N THR A 541 -12.76 -24.11 9.53
CA THR A 541 -13.19 -22.72 9.81
C THR A 541 -12.02 -21.74 9.77
N ASP A 542 -10.81 -22.23 10.02
CA ASP A 542 -9.65 -21.38 10.27
C ASP A 542 -8.79 -21.38 9.01
N VAL A 543 -9.01 -20.37 8.17
CA VAL A 543 -8.18 -20.01 7.00
C VAL A 543 -8.07 -21.09 5.91
N PRO A 544 -9.19 -21.50 5.28
CA PRO A 544 -9.14 -22.48 4.21
C PRO A 544 -8.62 -21.81 2.94
N PHE A 545 -7.31 -21.91 2.69
CA PHE A 545 -6.62 -21.31 1.55
C PHE A 545 -5.88 -22.39 0.76
N ASP A 546 -6.21 -22.49 -0.52
CA ASP A 546 -5.54 -23.36 -1.48
C ASP A 546 -4.25 -22.68 -1.96
N SER A 547 -3.12 -23.17 -1.46
CA SER A 547 -1.80 -22.64 -1.76
C SER A 547 -1.40 -22.83 -3.23
N VAL A 548 -1.93 -23.85 -3.90
CA VAL A 548 -1.62 -24.16 -5.30
C VAL A 548 -2.42 -23.26 -6.23
N ARG A 549 -3.72 -23.10 -5.94
CA ARG A 549 -4.65 -22.34 -6.80
C ARG A 549 -4.80 -20.87 -6.41
N ASN A 550 -4.09 -20.42 -5.37
CA ASN A 550 -4.15 -19.03 -4.86
C ASN A 550 -5.57 -18.55 -4.56
N ARG A 551 -6.40 -19.40 -3.97
CA ARG A 551 -7.79 -19.06 -3.69
C ARG A 551 -8.18 -19.43 -2.28
N VAL A 552 -9.08 -18.64 -1.73
CA VAL A 552 -9.81 -19.05 -0.54
C VAL A 552 -10.68 -20.23 -0.96
N LEU A 553 -10.52 -21.35 -0.27
CA LEU A 553 -11.46 -22.45 -0.35
C LEU A 553 -12.76 -21.93 0.26
N ASN A 554 -13.79 -21.76 -0.56
CA ASN A 554 -15.04 -21.17 -0.12
C ASN A 554 -16.17 -22.17 -0.25
N ALA A 555 -16.97 -22.27 0.81
CA ALA A 555 -18.09 -23.16 0.88
C ALA A 555 -19.31 -22.55 0.18
N GLY A 556 -19.64 -23.03 -1.01
CA GLY A 556 -21.00 -22.89 -1.56
C GLY A 556 -22.00 -23.73 -0.73
N GLY A 557 -22.21 -23.39 0.54
CA GLY A 557 -23.18 -24.03 1.44
C GLY A 557 -22.75 -25.38 2.06
N THR A 558 -21.78 -26.10 1.50
CA THR A 558 -21.37 -27.42 2.03
C THR A 558 -20.36 -27.32 3.16
N GLY A 559 -19.39 -26.39 3.08
CA GLY A 559 -18.27 -26.28 4.01
C GLY A 559 -16.95 -26.56 3.30
N VAL A 560 -15.82 -26.34 3.99
CA VAL A 560 -14.50 -26.82 3.57
C VAL A 560 -14.17 -28.02 4.46
N GLY A 561 -13.82 -29.15 3.85
CA GLY A 561 -13.57 -30.43 4.53
C GLY A 561 -12.10 -30.84 4.52
N ASP A 562 -11.73 -31.73 5.45
CA ASP A 562 -10.47 -32.47 5.35
C ASP A 562 -10.43 -33.25 4.04
N VAL A 563 -9.23 -33.55 3.52
CA VAL A 563 -9.12 -34.44 2.35
C VAL A 563 -9.80 -35.78 2.60
N MET A 564 -9.88 -36.26 3.84
CA MET A 564 -10.53 -37.53 4.24
C MET A 564 -12.00 -37.38 4.70
N THR A 565 -12.74 -36.35 4.30
CA THR A 565 -14.19 -36.30 4.56
C THR A 565 -14.97 -37.10 3.51
N TYR A 566 -16.11 -37.68 3.90
CA TYR A 566 -17.03 -38.37 2.99
C TYR A 566 -17.75 -37.44 2.00
N TRP A 567 -17.60 -36.15 2.19
CA TRP A 567 -18.25 -35.11 1.41
C TRP A 567 -17.23 -34.02 1.17
N GLY A 568 -16.87 -33.87 -0.09
CA GLY A 568 -15.77 -33.05 -0.53
C GLY A 568 -15.79 -33.05 -2.04
N THR A 569 -15.58 -31.89 -2.62
CA THR A 569 -15.32 -31.71 -4.04
C THR A 569 -13.85 -31.32 -4.18
N PRO A 570 -13.30 -31.41 -5.39
CA PRO A 570 -11.93 -30.96 -5.65
C PRO A 570 -11.70 -29.48 -5.33
N GLU A 571 -12.78 -28.73 -5.08
CA GLU A 571 -12.74 -27.30 -4.83
C GLU A 571 -12.79 -26.90 -3.35
N ASN A 572 -13.14 -27.82 -2.44
CA ASN A 572 -13.35 -27.51 -1.04
C ASN A 572 -12.71 -28.52 -0.07
N THR A 573 -11.80 -29.38 -0.55
CA THR A 573 -11.04 -30.31 0.30
C THR A 573 -9.56 -29.97 0.34
N TRP A 574 -8.98 -30.11 1.54
CA TRP A 574 -7.55 -29.99 1.77
C TRP A 574 -7.17 -30.74 3.05
N PRO A 575 -5.96 -31.32 3.18
CA PRO A 575 -5.52 -31.90 4.44
C PRO A 575 -5.51 -30.84 5.55
N MET A 576 -6.18 -31.12 6.66
CA MET A 576 -6.05 -30.30 7.87
C MET A 576 -4.66 -30.48 8.50
N PRO A 577 -4.20 -29.56 9.35
CA PRO A 577 -2.92 -29.70 10.06
C PRO A 577 -2.74 -31.05 10.76
N ARG A 578 -3.79 -31.59 11.38
CA ARG A 578 -3.74 -32.92 12.00
C ARG A 578 -3.55 -34.04 10.97
N ARG A 579 -4.24 -34.00 9.82
CA ARG A 579 -4.11 -35.01 8.75
C ARG A 579 -2.73 -34.93 8.12
N TRP A 580 -2.29 -33.70 7.86
CA TRP A 580 -0.95 -33.42 7.38
C TRP A 580 0.10 -34.01 8.33
N GLN A 581 -0.09 -33.85 9.65
CA GLN A 581 0.80 -34.42 10.66
C GLN A 581 0.82 -35.94 10.64
N GLN A 582 -0.35 -36.61 10.57
CA GLN A 582 -0.44 -38.07 10.49
C GLN A 582 0.23 -38.61 9.23
N LEU A 583 -0.11 -38.06 8.06
CA LEU A 583 0.54 -38.39 6.79
C LEU A 583 2.05 -38.14 6.84
N TRP A 584 2.47 -37.03 7.44
CA TRP A 584 3.88 -36.69 7.60
C TRP A 584 4.63 -37.76 8.40
N ASP A 585 4.06 -38.17 9.53
CA ASP A 585 4.68 -39.16 10.42
C ASP A 585 4.73 -40.54 9.75
N TYR A 586 3.67 -40.93 9.01
CA TYR A 586 3.61 -42.19 8.27
C TYR A 586 4.58 -42.22 7.09
N ILE A 587 4.66 -41.15 6.29
CA ILE A 587 5.56 -41.07 5.14
C ILE A 587 7.03 -41.18 5.58
N GLY A 588 7.40 -40.59 6.72
CA GLY A 588 8.76 -40.69 7.23
C GLY A 588 9.81 -39.91 6.41
N PRO A 589 11.06 -39.83 6.92
CA PRO A 589 12.17 -39.11 6.30
C PRO A 589 12.58 -39.63 4.91
#